data_AF-A0AAW5IMH9-F1
#
_entry.id   AF-A0AAW5IMH9-F1
#
_cell.length_a   1.000
_cell.length_b   1.000
_cell.length_c   1.000
_cell.angle_alpha   90.00
_cell.angle_beta   90.00
_cell.angle_gamma   90.00
#
_symmetry.space_group_name_H-M   'P 1'
#
loop_
_entity.id
_entity.type
_entity.pdbx_description
1 polymer ?
#
loop_
_entity_poly.entity_id
_entity_poly.type
_entity_poly.pdbx_seq_one_letter_code
_entity_poly.pdbx_strand_id
1 'polypeptide(L)'
;MKKFFTLIAAVALAASVNAQGVYAVSEGEVPEGGSKITSVPNITMTWGEDTWKDNKKVDDKFEGMAYKVTGSTNAAVSNMVPSSGAYVAFEATKDGVVTFCYKLNKNKTQHFVDQDGNKVVESIPETSGTSVYKKTDFPVKAGVKYYSYTEGSKMDVFGFKFALGTSTGISSVNAAAAKKNGKTYNMAGQEVSSSAKGLIIKNGKKYVK
;
A
#
# COMPACT_ATOMS: atom_id res chain seq x y z
N MET A 1 8.28 -9.90 -35.50
CA MET A 1 7.18 -8.96 -35.26
C MET A 1 7.68 -7.85 -34.34
N LYS A 2 7.77 -6.61 -34.83
CA LYS A 2 8.13 -5.45 -33.99
C LYS A 2 6.96 -5.17 -33.06
N LYS A 3 7.15 -5.34 -31.75
CA LYS A 3 6.13 -4.99 -30.74
C LYS A 3 6.04 -3.46 -30.69
N PHE A 4 4.89 -2.92 -31.09
CA PHE A 4 4.59 -1.49 -30.96
C PHE A 4 4.32 -1.23 -29.48
N PHE A 5 5.15 -0.42 -28.83
CA PHE A 5 4.90 0.06 -27.48
C PHE A 5 3.97 1.26 -27.56
N THR A 6 2.68 1.07 -27.26
CA THR A 6 1.73 2.18 -27.16
C THR A 6 1.92 2.86 -25.80
N LEU A 7 2.43 4.09 -25.82
CA LEU A 7 2.54 4.94 -24.64
C LEU A 7 1.17 5.58 -24.38
N ILE A 8 0.44 5.13 -23.35
CA ILE A 8 -0.82 5.76 -22.92
C ILE A 8 -0.47 7.00 -22.09
N ALA A 9 -0.77 8.19 -22.63
CA ALA A 9 -0.59 9.46 -21.93
C ALA A 9 -1.77 9.70 -20.96
N ALA A 10 -1.55 9.50 -19.67
CA ALA A 10 -2.50 9.89 -18.63
C ALA A 10 -2.36 11.39 -18.29
N VAL A 11 -3.48 12.09 -18.13
CA VAL A 11 -3.53 13.52 -17.75
C VAL A 11 -3.07 13.69 -16.30
N ALA A 12 -1.94 14.37 -16.09
CA ALA A 12 -1.43 14.68 -14.75
C ALA A 12 -2.01 16.01 -14.24
N LEU A 13 -2.80 15.98 -13.16
CA LEU A 13 -3.15 17.16 -12.37
C LEU A 13 -2.02 17.44 -11.38
N ALA A 14 -1.22 18.48 -11.65
CA ALA A 14 -0.20 18.96 -10.73
C ALA A 14 -0.85 19.78 -9.59
N ALA A 15 -1.04 19.17 -8.43
CA ALA A 15 -1.32 19.90 -7.18
C ALA A 15 0.00 20.25 -6.46
N SER A 16 -0.03 21.33 -5.70
CA SER A 16 1.09 22.23 -5.36
C SER A 16 2.13 21.73 -4.33
N VAL A 17 3.35 22.29 -4.46
CA VAL A 17 4.47 22.50 -3.50
C VAL A 17 5.00 21.37 -2.60
N ASN A 18 4.48 20.15 -2.68
CA ASN A 18 5.20 18.96 -2.26
C ASN A 18 5.36 18.07 -3.49
N ALA A 19 6.49 17.38 -3.69
CA ALA A 19 6.71 16.53 -4.87
C ALA A 19 5.84 15.27 -4.77
N GLN A 20 4.52 15.46 -4.94
CA GLN A 20 3.47 14.47 -4.88
C GLN A 20 2.84 14.36 -6.27
N GLY A 21 3.04 13.23 -6.92
CA GLY A 21 2.40 12.94 -8.21
C GLY A 21 1.25 11.95 -8.02
N VAL A 22 0.27 12.02 -8.92
CA VAL A 22 -0.92 11.16 -8.90
C VAL A 22 -1.11 10.53 -10.26
N TYR A 23 -1.37 9.23 -10.26
CA TYR A 23 -1.98 8.54 -11.39
C TYR A 23 -3.37 8.07 -10.97
N ALA A 24 -4.36 8.46 -11.76
CA ALA A 24 -5.73 8.01 -11.64
C ALA A 24 -6.12 7.31 -12.94
N VAL A 25 -6.78 6.17 -12.83
CA VAL A 25 -7.40 5.52 -13.99
C VAL A 25 -8.41 6.50 -14.58
N SER A 26 -8.30 6.76 -15.88
CA SER A 26 -9.16 7.67 -16.62
C SER A 26 -10.38 6.96 -17.19
N GLU A 27 -11.40 7.72 -17.60
CA GLU A 27 -12.56 7.17 -18.29
C GLU A 27 -12.15 6.46 -19.58
N GLY A 28 -12.64 5.24 -19.77
CA GLY A 28 -12.34 4.43 -20.95
C GLY A 28 -10.93 3.84 -20.99
N GLU A 29 -10.08 4.12 -19.99
CA GLU A 29 -8.73 3.56 -19.91
C GLU A 29 -8.78 2.05 -19.62
N VAL A 30 -8.18 1.26 -20.51
CA VAL A 30 -8.00 -0.18 -20.33
C VAL A 30 -6.53 -0.51 -20.56
N PRO A 31 -5.74 -0.71 -19.47
CA PRO A 31 -4.32 -0.99 -19.60
C PRO A 31 -4.03 -2.30 -20.32
N GLU A 32 -3.01 -2.30 -21.17
CA GLU A 32 -2.44 -3.55 -21.67
C GLU A 32 -1.61 -4.22 -20.57
N GLY A 33 -1.62 -5.55 -20.54
CA GLY A 33 -0.78 -6.30 -19.61
C GLY A 33 0.70 -5.98 -19.78
N GLY A 34 1.41 -5.72 -18.69
CA GLY A 34 2.82 -5.33 -18.71
C GLY A 34 3.08 -3.85 -19.06
N SER A 35 2.04 -3.08 -19.37
CA SER A 35 2.19 -1.64 -19.66
C SER A 35 2.66 -0.85 -18.43
N LYS A 36 3.38 0.24 -18.69
CA LYS A 36 4.01 1.08 -17.66
C LYS A 36 3.33 2.44 -17.58
N ILE A 37 3.10 2.88 -16.36
CA ILE A 37 2.70 4.24 -16.03
C ILE A 37 3.93 5.00 -15.55
N THR A 38 4.29 6.04 -16.31
CA THR A 38 5.44 6.93 -16.04
C THR A 38 5.03 8.40 -15.92
N SER A 39 3.73 8.69 -15.85
CA SER A 39 3.20 10.05 -15.68
C SER A 39 3.46 10.64 -14.29
N VAL A 40 3.82 9.80 -13.32
CA VAL A 40 4.15 10.18 -11.94
C VAL A 40 5.68 10.28 -11.81
N PRO A 41 6.26 11.45 -11.53
CA PRO A 41 7.70 11.60 -11.43
C PRO A 41 8.34 10.72 -10.34
N ASN A 42 9.53 10.19 -10.65
CA ASN A 42 10.37 9.36 -9.77
C ASN A 42 9.81 7.98 -9.41
N ILE A 43 8.76 7.51 -10.09
CA ILE A 43 8.21 6.18 -9.88
C ILE A 43 7.58 5.63 -11.15
N THR A 44 7.74 4.34 -11.39
CA THR A 44 7.03 3.60 -12.43
C THR A 44 6.08 2.62 -11.78
N MET A 45 4.82 2.62 -12.19
CA MET A 45 3.91 1.50 -11.94
C MET A 45 3.86 0.62 -13.20
N THR A 46 3.94 -0.69 -13.05
CA THR A 46 3.74 -1.66 -14.14
C THR A 46 2.48 -2.45 -13.84
N TRP A 47 1.56 -2.48 -14.81
CA TRP A 47 0.41 -3.38 -14.79
C TRP A 47 0.89 -4.82 -14.97
N GLY A 48 0.38 -5.76 -14.18
CA GLY A 48 0.68 -7.18 -14.37
C GLY A 48 0.30 -7.67 -15.77
N GLU A 49 0.89 -8.77 -16.22
CA GLU A 49 0.77 -9.29 -17.59
C GLU A 49 -0.64 -9.78 -17.99
N ASP A 50 -1.62 -9.63 -17.10
CA ASP A 50 -3.01 -9.97 -17.35
C ASP A 50 -3.71 -9.01 -18.32
N THR A 51 -4.85 -9.46 -18.84
CA THR A 51 -5.82 -8.58 -19.51
C THR A 51 -6.61 -7.79 -18.48
N TRP A 52 -6.62 -6.46 -18.62
CA TRP A 52 -7.42 -5.56 -17.78
C TRP A 52 -8.73 -5.21 -18.48
N LYS A 53 -9.77 -4.96 -17.71
CA LYS A 53 -11.13 -4.71 -18.21
C LYS A 53 -11.98 -3.93 -17.22
N ASP A 54 -13.26 -3.81 -17.53
CA ASP A 54 -14.28 -3.27 -16.65
C ASP A 54 -13.92 -1.87 -16.10
N ASN A 55 -13.44 -0.99 -17.00
CA ASN A 55 -13.26 0.44 -16.70
C ASN A 55 -14.61 1.00 -16.26
N LYS A 56 -14.76 1.21 -14.96
CA LYS A 56 -16.06 1.53 -14.36
C LYS A 56 -15.92 2.73 -13.44
N LYS A 57 -16.83 3.68 -13.64
CA LYS A 57 -17.01 4.80 -12.73
C LYS A 57 -17.54 4.33 -11.38
N VAL A 58 -16.86 4.74 -10.31
CA VAL A 58 -17.19 4.52 -8.91
C VAL A 58 -16.80 5.79 -8.15
N ASP A 59 -17.74 6.73 -8.08
CA ASP A 59 -17.51 8.04 -7.48
C ASP A 59 -17.34 7.99 -5.95
N ASP A 60 -16.74 9.06 -5.41
CA ASP A 60 -16.67 9.36 -3.98
C ASP A 60 -15.96 8.31 -3.10
N LYS A 61 -15.11 7.47 -3.70
CA LYS A 61 -14.26 6.53 -2.93
C LYS A 61 -12.88 7.09 -2.65
N PHE A 62 -12.30 7.78 -3.63
CA PHE A 62 -10.99 8.38 -3.53
C PHE A 62 -10.99 9.73 -4.26
N GLU A 63 -10.50 10.76 -3.60
CA GLU A 63 -10.40 12.09 -4.17
C GLU A 63 -9.58 12.08 -5.47
N GLY A 64 -10.20 12.49 -6.56
CA GLY A 64 -9.60 12.55 -7.90
C GLY A 64 -9.41 11.20 -8.59
N MET A 65 -9.93 10.09 -8.05
CA MET A 65 -9.86 8.76 -8.69
C MET A 65 -11.26 8.13 -8.75
N ALA A 66 -12.00 8.49 -9.79
CA ALA A 66 -13.40 8.08 -9.97
C ALA A 66 -13.58 6.82 -10.81
N TYR A 67 -12.55 6.33 -11.50
CA TYR A 67 -12.64 5.11 -12.32
C TYR A 67 -11.76 4.01 -11.74
N LYS A 68 -12.20 2.77 -11.91
CA LYS A 68 -11.40 1.57 -11.64
C LYS A 68 -11.26 0.73 -12.89
N VAL A 69 -10.18 -0.05 -12.97
CA VAL A 69 -10.06 -1.21 -13.87
C VAL A 69 -9.93 -2.49 -13.05
N THR A 70 -10.34 -3.61 -13.63
CA THR A 70 -10.36 -4.92 -12.98
C THR A 70 -9.49 -5.88 -13.78
N GLY A 71 -8.68 -6.67 -13.08
CA GLY A 71 -7.98 -7.79 -13.70
C GLY A 71 -8.96 -8.86 -14.23
N SER A 72 -8.51 -9.69 -15.16
CA SER A 72 -9.29 -10.79 -15.71
C SER A 72 -8.98 -12.13 -15.09
N THR A 73 -7.82 -12.27 -14.44
CA THR A 73 -7.34 -13.47 -13.76
C THR A 73 -6.79 -13.14 -12.37
N ASN A 74 -6.68 -14.14 -11.51
CA ASN A 74 -6.06 -13.94 -10.20
C ASN A 74 -4.53 -13.88 -10.38
N ALA A 75 -3.82 -13.21 -9.49
CA ALA A 75 -2.36 -13.27 -9.48
C ALA A 75 -1.86 -14.71 -9.27
N ALA A 76 -0.89 -15.13 -10.08
CA ALA A 76 -0.12 -16.35 -9.88
C ALA A 76 1.12 -16.02 -9.06
N VAL A 77 1.22 -16.59 -7.86
CA VAL A 77 2.17 -16.17 -6.83
C VAL A 77 3.05 -17.33 -6.41
N SER A 78 4.35 -17.08 -6.31
CA SER A 78 5.34 -18.00 -5.73
C SER A 78 6.17 -17.22 -4.71
N ASN A 79 6.33 -17.77 -3.51
CA ASN A 79 7.02 -17.08 -2.40
C ASN A 79 6.54 -15.63 -2.20
N MET A 80 5.23 -15.41 -2.22
CA MET A 80 4.56 -14.10 -2.14
C MET A 80 4.80 -13.15 -3.32
N VAL A 81 5.70 -13.44 -4.25
CA VAL A 81 5.96 -12.60 -5.42
C VAL A 81 5.04 -13.03 -6.59
N PRO A 82 4.21 -12.13 -7.13
CA PRO A 82 3.41 -12.44 -8.31
C PRO A 82 4.27 -12.48 -9.57
N SER A 83 4.01 -13.46 -10.43
CA SER A 83 4.73 -13.67 -11.69
C SER A 83 3.87 -13.44 -12.93
N SER A 84 2.55 -13.57 -12.80
CA SER A 84 1.55 -13.31 -13.84
C SER A 84 0.19 -13.05 -13.21
N GLY A 85 -0.82 -12.73 -14.02
CA GLY A 85 -2.17 -12.42 -13.55
C GLY A 85 -2.31 -10.99 -13.02
N ALA A 86 -3.41 -10.71 -12.32
CA ALA A 86 -3.73 -9.35 -11.87
C ALA A 86 -2.94 -8.93 -10.63
N TYR A 87 -1.86 -8.18 -10.86
CA TYR A 87 -1.08 -7.46 -9.85
C TYR A 87 -0.64 -6.10 -10.41
N VAL A 88 -0.12 -5.23 -9.55
CA VAL A 88 0.67 -4.06 -9.96
C VAL A 88 2.05 -4.12 -9.32
N ALA A 89 3.06 -3.62 -10.03
CA ALA A 89 4.41 -3.49 -9.52
C ALA A 89 4.84 -2.02 -9.50
N PHE A 90 5.57 -1.60 -8.47
CA PHE A 90 6.10 -0.27 -8.29
C PHE A 90 7.62 -0.32 -8.22
N GLU A 91 8.30 0.57 -8.94
CA GLU A 91 9.74 0.75 -8.87
C GLU A 91 10.03 2.26 -8.85
N ALA A 92 10.59 2.73 -7.73
CA ALA A 92 10.87 4.14 -7.54
C ALA A 92 12.34 4.45 -7.86
N THR A 93 12.62 5.63 -8.40
CA THR A 93 13.99 6.13 -8.62
C THR A 93 14.49 6.93 -7.42
N LYS A 94 13.60 7.23 -6.46
CA LYS A 94 13.90 7.90 -5.19
C LYS A 94 13.10 7.24 -4.08
N ASP A 95 13.62 7.28 -2.86
CA ASP A 95 12.88 6.87 -1.68
C ASP A 95 11.59 7.70 -1.52
N GLY A 96 10.51 7.01 -1.15
CA GLY A 96 9.24 7.68 -0.94
C GLY A 96 8.16 6.80 -0.36
N VAL A 97 6.93 7.28 -0.47
CA VAL A 97 5.74 6.57 -0.01
C VAL A 97 4.76 6.48 -1.16
N VAL A 98 4.29 5.26 -1.41
CA VAL A 98 3.18 5.00 -2.33
C VAL A 98 1.90 4.92 -1.53
N THR A 99 0.87 5.65 -1.94
CA THR A 99 -0.52 5.47 -1.51
C THR A 99 -1.26 4.76 -2.64
N PHE A 100 -1.58 3.47 -2.46
CA PHE A 100 -2.28 2.68 -3.48
C PHE A 100 -3.77 2.57 -3.18
N CYS A 101 -4.63 2.88 -4.16
CA CYS A 101 -6.09 2.89 -4.04
C CYS A 101 -6.73 1.72 -4.80
N TYR A 102 -7.47 0.87 -4.08
CA TYR A 102 -8.01 -0.39 -4.60
C TYR A 102 -9.35 -0.76 -3.97
N LYS A 103 -10.10 -1.65 -4.63
CA LYS A 103 -11.22 -2.36 -4.00
C LYS A 103 -10.72 -3.70 -3.47
N LEU A 104 -11.04 -4.00 -2.22
CA LEU A 104 -10.81 -5.31 -1.62
C LEU A 104 -12.13 -6.09 -1.59
N ASN A 105 -12.17 -7.20 -2.32
CA ASN A 105 -13.35 -8.05 -2.41
C ASN A 105 -13.64 -8.77 -1.07
N LYS A 106 -14.92 -9.05 -0.79
CA LYS A 106 -15.34 -9.76 0.42
C LYS A 106 -14.55 -11.07 0.61
N ASN A 107 -14.11 -11.37 1.84
CA ASN A 107 -13.40 -12.59 2.19
C ASN A 107 -12.09 -12.79 1.40
N LYS A 108 -11.45 -11.70 0.96
CA LYS A 108 -10.16 -11.71 0.28
C LYS A 108 -9.12 -10.95 1.08
N THR A 109 -7.87 -11.20 0.75
CA THR A 109 -6.72 -10.60 1.43
C THR A 109 -5.89 -9.80 0.42
N GLN A 110 -5.56 -8.56 0.77
CA GLN A 110 -4.60 -7.76 0.01
C GLN A 110 -3.19 -7.97 0.55
N HIS A 111 -2.23 -8.12 -0.36
CA HIS A 111 -0.82 -8.22 -0.03
C HIS A 111 -0.02 -7.08 -0.64
N PHE A 112 1.01 -6.63 0.09
CA PHE A 112 2.02 -5.68 -0.35
C PHE A 112 3.38 -6.25 0.01
N VAL A 113 4.20 -6.55 -0.99
CA VAL A 113 5.49 -7.20 -0.78
C VAL A 113 6.59 -6.56 -1.60
N ASP A 114 7.83 -6.72 -1.18
CA ASP A 114 9.00 -6.39 -2.01
C ASP A 114 9.32 -7.52 -3.00
N GLN A 115 10.38 -7.32 -3.78
CA GLN A 115 10.86 -8.25 -4.81
C GLN A 115 11.36 -9.59 -4.28
N ASP A 116 11.60 -9.69 -2.97
CA ASP A 116 12.05 -10.91 -2.30
C ASP A 116 10.88 -11.60 -1.57
N GLY A 117 9.66 -11.05 -1.68
CA GLY A 117 8.45 -11.59 -1.06
C GLY A 117 8.25 -11.15 0.39
N ASN A 118 9.06 -10.24 0.92
CA ASN A 118 8.88 -9.73 2.27
C ASN A 118 7.69 -8.78 2.31
N LYS A 119 6.86 -8.91 3.34
CA LYS A 119 5.73 -8.00 3.55
C LYS A 119 6.23 -6.61 3.93
N VAL A 120 5.86 -5.61 3.13
CA VAL A 120 6.08 -4.19 3.46
C VAL A 120 4.91 -3.57 4.21
N VAL A 121 3.76 -4.25 4.15
CA VAL A 121 2.58 -4.02 5.00
C VAL A 121 2.05 -5.39 5.39
N GLU A 122 1.61 -5.54 6.64
CA GLU A 122 0.91 -6.76 7.05
C GLU A 122 -0.28 -7.04 6.13
N SER A 123 -0.48 -8.31 5.79
CA SER A 123 -1.57 -8.75 4.92
C SER A 123 -2.91 -8.23 5.45
N ILE A 124 -3.72 -7.64 4.56
CA ILE A 124 -4.96 -6.97 4.94
C ILE A 124 -6.15 -7.87 4.56
N PRO A 125 -6.72 -8.65 5.48
CA PRO A 125 -7.94 -9.41 5.22
C PRO A 125 -9.16 -8.49 5.20
N GLU A 126 -10.17 -8.85 4.40
CA GLU A 126 -11.50 -8.26 4.46
C GLU A 126 -12.51 -9.21 5.06
N THR A 127 -12.92 -8.92 6.29
CA THR A 127 -13.73 -9.80 7.14
C THR A 127 -15.15 -9.29 7.37
N SER A 128 -15.55 -8.14 6.81
CA SER A 128 -16.90 -7.58 7.00
C SER A 128 -18.00 -8.31 6.23
N GLY A 129 -17.65 -9.31 5.40
CA GLY A 129 -18.58 -10.01 4.52
C GLY A 129 -19.01 -9.21 3.28
N THR A 130 -18.55 -7.97 3.13
CA THR A 130 -18.80 -7.12 1.96
C THR A 130 -17.49 -6.62 1.34
N SER A 131 -17.55 -6.12 0.10
CA SER A 131 -16.36 -5.53 -0.53
C SER A 131 -16.18 -4.10 -0.06
N VAL A 132 -14.94 -3.68 0.14
CA VAL A 132 -14.60 -2.34 0.63
C VAL A 132 -13.62 -1.65 -0.29
N TYR A 133 -13.53 -0.32 -0.18
CA TYR A 133 -12.57 0.50 -0.92
C TYR A 133 -11.52 0.97 0.08
N LYS A 134 -10.25 0.62 -0.15
CA LYS A 134 -9.14 0.94 0.74
C LYS A 134 -8.04 1.69 0.00
N LYS A 135 -7.34 2.53 0.74
CA LYS A 135 -6.03 3.05 0.36
C LYS A 135 -5.00 2.56 1.37
N THR A 136 -3.82 2.18 0.90
CA THR A 136 -2.74 1.69 1.75
C THR A 136 -1.46 2.42 1.40
N ASP A 137 -0.83 2.97 2.44
CA ASP A 137 0.46 3.63 2.34
C ASP A 137 1.57 2.62 2.65
N PHE A 138 2.61 2.59 1.83
CA PHE A 138 3.80 1.78 2.08
C PHE A 138 5.07 2.49 1.61
N PRO A 139 6.18 2.35 2.37
CA PRO A 139 7.45 2.94 1.97
C PRO A 139 8.03 2.16 0.79
N VAL A 140 8.67 2.89 -0.11
CA VAL A 140 9.43 2.33 -1.24
C VAL A 140 10.85 2.89 -1.22
N LYS A 141 11.82 2.03 -1.55
CA LYS A 141 13.23 2.38 -1.71
C LYS A 141 13.60 2.51 -3.18
N ALA A 142 14.52 3.42 -3.47
CA ALA A 142 15.03 3.60 -4.83
C ALA A 142 15.60 2.28 -5.37
N GLY A 143 15.19 1.88 -6.58
CA GLY A 143 15.68 0.68 -7.28
C GLY A 143 15.14 -0.66 -6.75
N VAL A 144 14.25 -0.66 -5.76
CA VAL A 144 13.59 -1.88 -5.27
C VAL A 144 12.21 -1.98 -5.89
N LYS A 145 11.83 -3.19 -6.32
CA LYS A 145 10.50 -3.46 -6.83
C LYS A 145 9.55 -3.91 -5.73
N TYR A 146 8.34 -3.38 -5.75
CA TYR A 146 7.27 -3.72 -4.82
C TYR A 146 6.04 -4.17 -5.58
N TYR A 147 5.27 -5.09 -5.02
CA TYR A 147 4.12 -5.71 -5.65
C TYR A 147 2.88 -5.58 -4.78
N SER A 148 1.73 -5.40 -5.42
CA SER A 148 0.43 -5.41 -4.78
C SER A 148 -0.53 -6.30 -5.56
N TYR A 149 -1.20 -7.21 -4.85
CA TYR A 149 -2.17 -8.14 -5.44
C TYR A 149 -3.21 -8.59 -4.41
N THR A 150 -4.37 -9.04 -4.90
CA THR A 150 -5.43 -9.61 -4.06
C THR A 150 -5.39 -11.13 -4.16
N GLU A 151 -5.18 -11.81 -3.03
CA GLU A 151 -5.10 -13.28 -2.99
C GLU A 151 -6.42 -13.92 -3.39
N GLY A 152 -6.36 -14.87 -4.33
CA GLY A 152 -7.52 -15.62 -4.80
C GLY A 152 -8.61 -14.74 -5.42
N SER A 153 -8.27 -13.55 -5.91
CA SER A 153 -9.20 -12.63 -6.56
C SER A 153 -8.54 -11.81 -7.66
N LYS A 154 -9.36 -11.32 -8.57
CA LYS A 154 -8.99 -10.33 -9.57
C LYS A 154 -9.01 -8.98 -8.88
N MET A 155 -7.90 -8.25 -8.92
CA MET A 155 -7.80 -6.97 -8.23
C MET A 155 -8.53 -5.87 -9.00
N ASP A 156 -9.05 -4.90 -8.25
CA ASP A 156 -9.64 -3.67 -8.76
C ASP A 156 -8.70 -2.49 -8.41
N VAL A 157 -8.27 -1.73 -9.41
CA VAL A 157 -7.29 -0.64 -9.25
C VAL A 157 -7.90 0.68 -9.66
N PHE A 158 -7.77 1.70 -8.80
CA PHE A 158 -8.19 3.07 -9.07
C PHE A 158 -7.02 3.98 -9.46
N GLY A 159 -5.83 3.67 -8.96
CA GLY A 159 -4.64 4.48 -9.17
C GLY A 159 -3.74 4.50 -7.94
N PHE A 160 -2.77 5.41 -7.97
CA PHE A 160 -1.85 5.60 -6.85
C PHE A 160 -1.39 7.06 -6.75
N LYS A 161 -0.94 7.44 -5.55
CA LYS A 161 -0.16 8.66 -5.32
C LYS A 161 1.26 8.26 -4.92
N PHE A 162 2.23 9.08 -5.29
CA PHE A 162 3.59 8.94 -4.80
C PHE A 162 4.06 10.29 -4.26
N ALA A 163 4.63 10.27 -3.06
CA ALA A 163 5.28 11.42 -2.47
C ALA A 163 6.72 11.07 -2.11
N LEU A 164 7.64 11.99 -2.37
CA LEU A 164 9.00 11.87 -1.86
C LEU A 164 8.97 11.76 -0.34
N GLY A 165 9.74 10.82 0.20
CA GLY A 165 9.79 10.59 1.63
C GLY A 165 10.54 11.74 2.29
N THR A 166 9.86 12.56 3.09
CA THR A 166 10.55 13.15 4.23
C THR A 166 10.80 11.99 5.18
N SER A 167 12.06 11.63 5.41
CA SER A 167 12.42 10.59 6.37
C SER A 167 11.80 10.95 7.72
N THR A 168 10.67 10.33 8.10
CA THR A 168 10.18 10.43 9.48
C THR A 168 10.99 9.56 10.42
N GLY A 169 11.93 8.75 9.91
CA GLY A 169 12.85 7.95 10.73
C GLY A 169 12.16 6.88 11.59
N ILE A 170 10.87 6.62 11.38
CA ILE A 170 10.10 5.63 12.14
C ILE A 170 9.74 4.49 11.18
N SER A 171 10.52 3.43 11.20
CA SER A 171 10.29 2.22 10.38
C SER A 171 9.20 1.30 10.97
N SER A 172 8.77 1.56 12.20
CA SER A 172 7.63 0.95 12.92
C SER A 172 7.80 1.24 14.42
N VAL A 173 6.69 1.28 15.16
CA VAL A 173 6.71 1.12 16.61
C VAL A 173 6.21 -0.28 16.94
N ASN A 174 7.12 -1.25 17.02
CA ASN A 174 6.80 -2.54 17.63
C ASN A 174 6.62 -2.31 19.13
N ALA A 175 5.40 -1.98 19.55
CA ALA A 175 5.03 -2.06 20.95
C ALA A 175 4.96 -3.55 21.32
N ALA A 176 6.11 -4.12 21.71
CA ALA A 176 6.16 -5.46 22.27
C ALA A 176 5.06 -5.59 23.34
N ALA A 177 4.29 -6.68 23.30
CA ALA A 177 3.21 -6.90 24.25
C ALA A 177 3.74 -6.73 25.67
N ALA A 178 3.13 -5.81 26.42
CA ALA A 178 3.46 -5.54 27.81
C ALA A 178 3.52 -6.85 28.60
N LYS A 179 4.71 -7.24 29.11
CA LYS A 179 4.85 -8.43 29.97
C LYS A 179 3.81 -8.33 31.10
N LYS A 180 3.01 -9.37 31.30
CA LYS A 180 1.88 -9.35 32.27
C LYS A 180 2.31 -8.88 33.69
N ASN A 181 3.58 -9.06 34.05
CA ASN A 181 4.16 -8.66 35.34
C ASN A 181 5.52 -7.94 35.23
N GLY A 182 5.62 -6.83 34.49
CA GLY A 182 6.83 -5.99 34.54
C GLY A 182 7.00 -5.23 35.86
N LYS A 183 8.24 -4.85 36.16
CA LYS A 183 8.63 -3.98 37.29
C LYS A 183 7.90 -2.63 37.19
N THR A 184 7.64 -2.01 38.34
CA THR A 184 7.00 -0.70 38.45
C THR A 184 8.07 0.35 38.74
N TYR A 185 7.98 1.51 38.10
CA TYR A 185 8.89 2.63 38.30
C TYR A 185 8.13 3.92 38.65
N ASN A 186 8.74 4.80 39.43
CA ASN A 186 8.25 6.16 39.59
C ASN A 186 8.72 7.06 38.43
N MET A 187 8.33 8.34 38.45
CA MET A 187 8.73 9.28 37.40
C MET A 187 10.24 9.58 37.33
N ALA A 188 10.98 9.32 38.42
CA ALA A 188 12.44 9.45 38.46
C ALA A 188 13.16 8.20 37.94
N GLY A 189 12.44 7.18 37.47
CA GLY A 189 13.02 5.93 36.97
C GLY A 189 13.49 4.97 38.07
N GLN A 190 13.13 5.22 39.32
CA GLN A 190 13.43 4.32 40.43
C GLN A 190 12.41 3.18 40.47
N GLU A 191 12.88 1.95 40.66
CA GLU A 191 12.00 0.80 40.88
C GLU A 191 11.23 0.98 42.19
N VAL A 192 9.91 0.81 42.13
CA VAL A 192 9.00 0.95 43.28
C VAL A 192 8.08 -0.26 43.38
N SER A 193 7.46 -0.43 44.53
CA SER A 193 6.49 -1.52 44.72
C SER A 193 5.30 -1.39 43.76
N SER A 194 4.66 -2.51 43.44
CA SER A 194 3.43 -2.51 42.62
C SER A 194 2.23 -1.82 43.28
N SER A 195 2.32 -1.49 44.57
CA SER A 195 1.31 -0.78 45.36
C SER A 195 1.62 0.72 45.54
N ALA A 196 2.69 1.23 44.91
CA ALA A 196 3.02 2.64 44.95
C ALA A 196 1.85 3.51 44.44
N LYS A 197 1.54 4.57 45.19
CA LYS A 197 0.50 5.54 44.86
C LYS A 197 1.07 6.65 43.98
N GLY A 198 0.20 7.30 43.22
CA GLY A 198 0.54 8.39 42.30
C GLY A 198 0.80 7.91 40.87
N LEU A 199 1.48 8.75 40.09
CA LEU A 199 1.81 8.45 38.70
C LEU A 199 3.02 7.50 38.64
N ILE A 200 2.75 6.26 38.21
CA ILE A 200 3.75 5.21 38.06
C ILE A 200 3.88 4.78 36.59
N ILE A 201 5.01 4.19 36.25
CA ILE A 201 5.27 3.59 34.94
C ILE A 201 5.36 2.07 35.12
N LYS A 202 4.50 1.33 34.42
CA LYS A 202 4.55 -0.14 34.37
C LYS A 202 4.44 -0.58 32.92
N ASN A 203 5.31 -1.49 32.47
CA ASN A 203 5.31 -1.98 31.08
C ASN A 203 5.33 -0.86 30.02
N GLY A 204 6.07 0.22 30.27
CA GLY A 204 6.15 1.37 29.35
C GLY A 204 4.89 2.24 29.27
N LYS A 205 3.87 1.97 30.09
CA LYS A 205 2.64 2.77 30.18
C LYS A 205 2.55 3.47 31.52
N LYS A 206 2.00 4.69 31.51
CA LYS A 206 1.73 5.48 32.71
C LYS A 206 0.41 5.04 33.34
N TYR A 207 0.39 4.86 34.65
CA TYR A 207 -0.80 4.55 35.45
C TYR A 207 -0.89 5.51 36.62
N VAL A 208 -2.10 5.89 37.00
CA VAL A 208 -2.38 6.59 38.25
C VAL A 208 -2.99 5.58 39.20
N LYS A 209 -2.37 5.40 40.37
CA LYS A 209 -2.79 4.44 41.38
C LYS A 209 -3.00 5.08 42.75
#